data_AF-A0A093WPH3-F1
#
_entry.id   AF-A0A093WPH3-F1
#
_cell.length_a   1.000
_cell.length_b   1.000
_cell.length_c   1.000
_cell.angle_alpha   90.00
_cell.angle_beta   90.00
_cell.angle_gamma   90.00
#
_symmetry.space_group_name_H-M   'P 1'
#
loop_
_entity.id
_entity.type
_entity.pdbx_description
1 polymer ?
#
loop_
_entity_poly.entity_id
_entity_poly.type
_entity_poly.pdbx_seq_one_letter_code
_entity_poly.pdbx_strand_id
1 'polypeptide(L)'
;MDITSIYFFNVVNFRLFFYNYIEKKEVLIITSEIVFIIILFKYLPLIIAFTVYFCFMHSTKHILSLSMELDHKNLLYGIKKFMLKSIPLTLITFVSALIMLIYLQNNFSINDSMLKIIFIGLASLTLPHIMLEYIYGKYKQKFK
;
A
#
# COMPACT_ATOMS: atom_id res chain seq x y z
N MET A 1 -1.98 -37.55 1.85
CA MET A 1 -1.68 -36.30 2.57
C MET A 1 -1.91 -35.19 1.56
N ASP A 2 -3.06 -34.51 1.65
CA ASP A 2 -3.50 -33.61 0.59
C ASP A 2 -2.64 -32.33 0.56
N ILE A 3 -2.37 -31.81 -0.64
CA ILE A 3 -1.56 -30.60 -0.85
C ILE A 3 -2.06 -29.43 0.02
N THR A 4 -3.38 -29.36 0.24
CA THR A 4 -4.04 -28.40 1.13
C THR A 4 -3.63 -28.53 2.60
N SER A 5 -3.46 -29.75 3.11
CA SER A 5 -3.01 -30.01 4.49
C SER A 5 -1.55 -29.60 4.71
N ILE A 6 -0.70 -29.77 3.70
CA ILE A 6 0.72 -29.37 3.73
C ILE A 6 0.84 -27.84 3.72
N TYR A 7 0.06 -27.15 2.89
CA TYR A 7 0.00 -25.69 2.88
C TYR A 7 -0.47 -25.13 4.23
N PHE A 8 -1.52 -25.72 4.80
CA PHE A 8 -2.04 -25.32 6.09
C PHE A 8 -1.00 -25.48 7.20
N PHE A 9 -0.29 -26.62 7.24
CA PHE A 9 0.76 -26.88 8.23
C PHE A 9 1.94 -25.90 8.11
N ASN A 10 2.35 -25.55 6.89
CA ASN A 10 3.42 -24.58 6.67
C ASN A 10 3.01 -23.17 7.09
N VAL A 11 1.78 -22.74 6.83
CA VAL A 11 1.26 -21.44 7.27
C VAL A 11 1.21 -21.34 8.80
N VAL A 12 0.80 -22.42 9.48
CA VAL A 12 0.75 -22.48 10.94
C VAL A 12 2.15 -22.44 11.56
N ASN A 13 3.09 -23.22 11.04
CA ASN A 13 4.48 -23.20 11.52
C ASN A 13 5.17 -21.86 11.28
N PHE A 14 4.91 -21.22 10.14
CA PHE A 14 5.40 -19.88 9.84
C PHE A 14 4.87 -18.85 10.85
N ARG A 15 3.58 -18.95 11.21
CA ARG A 15 2.96 -18.07 12.21
C ARG A 15 3.53 -18.29 13.61
N LEU A 16 3.79 -19.54 14.00
CA LEU A 16 4.44 -19.89 15.27
C LEU A 16 5.91 -19.44 15.34
N PHE A 17 6.63 -19.54 14.23
CA PHE A 17 8.01 -19.06 14.11
C PHE A 17 8.10 -17.54 14.34
N PHE A 18 7.20 -16.77 13.72
CA PHE A 18 7.10 -15.32 13.94
C PHE A 18 6.63 -14.97 15.36
N TYR A 19 5.76 -15.77 15.97
CA TYR A 19 5.28 -15.55 17.35
C TYR A 19 6.39 -15.65 18.39
N ASN A 20 7.38 -16.52 18.18
CA ASN A 20 8.51 -16.70 19.10
C ASN A 20 9.61 -15.66 18.95
N TYR A 21 9.67 -14.94 17.83
CA TYR A 21 10.77 -14.03 17.51
C TYR A 21 10.41 -12.54 17.71
N ILE A 22 9.12 -12.22 17.81
CA ILE A 22 8.60 -10.85 17.82
C ILE A 22 7.87 -10.58 19.15
N GLU A 23 7.96 -9.36 19.67
CA GLU A 23 7.23 -8.97 20.88
C GLU A 23 5.72 -9.23 20.74
N LYS A 24 5.07 -9.73 21.81
CA LYS A 24 3.64 -10.11 21.80
C LYS A 24 2.71 -9.02 21.26
N LYS A 25 3.04 -7.73 21.45
CA LYS A 25 2.25 -6.59 20.94
C LYS A 25 2.28 -6.48 19.41
N GLU A 26 3.46 -6.62 18.81
CA GLU A 26 3.62 -6.51 17.35
C GLU A 26 2.94 -7.67 16.63
N VAL A 27 3.01 -8.88 17.19
CA VAL A 27 2.29 -10.04 16.65
C VAL A 27 0.77 -9.82 16.68
N LEU A 28 0.24 -9.20 17.73
CA LEU A 28 -1.20 -8.91 17.85
C LEU A 28 -1.63 -7.88 16.79
N ILE A 29 -0.82 -6.84 16.55
CA ILE A 29 -1.08 -5.84 15.51
C ILE A 29 -1.07 -6.49 14.11
N ILE A 30 -0.01 -7.23 13.78
CA ILE A 30 0.12 -7.90 12.47
C ILE A 30 -1.03 -8.89 12.24
N THR A 31 -1.40 -9.67 13.25
CA THR A 31 -2.50 -10.63 13.12
C THR A 31 -3.85 -9.93 12.95
N SER A 32 -4.08 -8.80 13.61
CA SER A 32 -5.30 -8.00 13.42
C SER A 32 -5.42 -7.46 11.99
N GLU A 33 -4.31 -7.03 11.38
CA GLU A 33 -4.26 -6.58 9.99
C GLU A 33 -4.57 -7.69 9.00
N ILE A 34 -3.96 -8.87 9.20
CA ILE A 34 -4.22 -10.03 8.34
C ILE A 34 -5.68 -10.44 8.41
N VAL A 35 -6.28 -10.47 9.61
CA VAL A 35 -7.72 -10.78 9.77
C VAL A 35 -8.58 -9.72 9.08
N PHE A 36 -8.25 -8.45 9.22
CA PHE A 36 -8.98 -7.35 8.56
C PHE A 36 -8.92 -7.46 7.03
N ILE A 37 -7.74 -7.75 6.47
CA ILE A 37 -7.56 -8.00 5.03
C ILE A 37 -8.43 -9.18 4.59
N ILE A 38 -8.38 -10.31 5.30
CA ILE A 38 -9.18 -11.50 4.94
C ILE A 38 -10.68 -11.17 4.91
N ILE A 39 -11.16 -10.41 5.90
CA ILE A 39 -12.56 -9.98 5.95
C ILE A 39 -12.90 -9.10 4.75
N LEU A 40 -12.07 -8.08 4.44
CA LEU A 40 -12.30 -7.18 3.31
C LEU A 40 -12.36 -7.93 1.98
N PHE A 41 -11.39 -8.80 1.69
CA PHE A 41 -11.31 -9.54 0.44
C PHE A 41 -12.36 -10.64 0.31
N LYS A 42 -12.99 -11.05 1.42
CA LYS A 42 -14.11 -12.00 1.40
C LYS A 42 -15.43 -11.35 0.96
N TYR A 43 -15.69 -10.11 1.38
CA TYR A 43 -16.99 -9.46 1.20
C TYR A 43 -17.00 -8.39 0.11
N LEU A 44 -15.85 -7.79 -0.22
CA LEU A 44 -15.75 -6.69 -1.17
C LEU A 44 -15.05 -7.17 -2.46
N PRO A 45 -15.37 -6.57 -3.62
CA PRO A 45 -14.61 -6.80 -4.83
C PRO A 45 -13.16 -6.32 -4.64
N LEU A 46 -12.23 -6.99 -5.33
CA LEU A 46 -10.78 -6.86 -5.18
C LEU A 46 -10.29 -5.41 -5.04
N ILE A 47 -10.74 -4.53 -5.94
CA ILE A 47 -10.30 -3.12 -5.99
C ILE A 47 -10.80 -2.35 -4.77
N ILE A 48 -12.04 -2.55 -4.36
CA ILE A 48 -12.60 -1.84 -3.20
C ILE A 48 -11.95 -2.36 -1.90
N ALA A 49 -11.78 -3.68 -1.77
CA ALA A 49 -11.07 -4.28 -0.65
C ALA A 49 -9.64 -3.73 -0.53
N PHE A 50 -8.92 -3.67 -1.65
CA PHE A 50 -7.59 -3.08 -1.74
C PHE A 50 -7.58 -1.59 -1.35
N THR A 51 -8.49 -0.77 -1.91
CA THR A 51 -8.57 0.67 -1.60
C THR A 51 -8.83 0.92 -0.12
N VAL A 52 -9.78 0.20 0.49
CA VAL A 52 -10.09 0.36 1.92
C VAL A 52 -8.87 0.00 2.78
N TYR A 53 -8.20 -1.12 2.50
CA TYR A 53 -6.99 -1.50 3.21
C TYR A 53 -5.87 -0.47 3.05
N PHE A 54 -5.61 -0.04 1.81
CA PHE A 54 -4.53 0.87 1.48
C PHE A 54 -4.74 2.26 2.11
N CYS A 55 -5.96 2.79 2.05
CA CYS A 55 -6.29 4.10 2.61
C CYS A 55 -6.27 4.13 4.14
N PHE A 56 -6.78 3.10 4.83
CA PHE A 56 -6.97 3.18 6.28
C PHE A 56 -5.88 2.51 7.10
N MET A 57 -5.42 1.32 6.71
CA MET A 57 -4.43 0.59 7.52
C MET A 57 -3.01 0.93 7.09
N HIS A 58 -2.76 0.94 5.77
CA HIS A 58 -1.42 1.17 5.25
C HIS A 58 -1.03 2.66 5.27
N SER A 59 -1.88 3.54 4.72
CA SER A 59 -1.57 4.97 4.64
C SER A 59 -1.46 5.63 6.02
N THR A 60 -2.33 5.30 6.98
CA THR A 60 -2.27 5.90 8.33
C THR A 60 -0.95 5.59 9.04
N LYS A 61 -0.43 4.37 8.92
CA LYS A 61 0.89 4.00 9.45
C LYS A 61 2.01 4.82 8.83
N HIS A 62 2.00 4.96 7.50
CA HIS A 62 2.96 5.79 6.79
C HIS A 62 2.87 7.26 7.19
N ILE A 63 1.66 7.79 7.35
CA ILE A 63 1.44 9.16 7.81
C ILE A 63 2.01 9.33 9.22
N LEU A 64 1.75 8.41 10.13
CA LEU A 64 2.26 8.45 11.51
C LEU A 64 3.79 8.35 11.54
N SER A 65 4.39 7.43 10.77
CA SER A 65 5.84 7.26 10.73
C SER A 65 6.53 8.50 10.17
N LEU A 66 6.03 9.05 9.06
CA LEU A 66 6.59 10.26 8.45
C LEU A 66 6.37 11.50 9.32
N SER A 67 5.25 11.55 10.03
CA SER A 67 4.96 12.64 10.98
C SER A 67 5.93 12.63 12.16
N MET A 68 6.28 11.45 12.69
CA MET A 68 7.31 11.30 13.72
C MET A 68 8.71 11.66 13.24
N GLU A 69 9.03 11.40 11.97
CA GLU A 69 10.29 11.81 11.35
C GLU A 69 10.36 13.33 11.12
N LEU A 70 9.23 13.96 10.79
CA LEU A 70 9.13 15.40 10.57
C LEU A 70 9.20 16.24 11.86
N ASP A 71 8.72 15.68 12.98
CA ASP A 71 8.83 16.24 14.33
C ASP A 71 8.79 15.13 15.41
N HIS A 72 9.96 14.84 15.97
CA HIS A 72 10.12 13.83 17.03
C HIS A 72 9.50 14.22 18.38
N LYS A 73 9.22 15.51 18.62
CA LYS A 73 8.74 15.98 19.94
C LYS A 73 7.23 16.02 20.02
N ASN A 74 6.54 16.38 18.93
CA ASN A 74 5.10 16.56 18.92
C ASN A 74 4.45 15.93 17.69
N LEU A 75 3.82 14.77 17.87
CA LEU A 75 3.15 14.04 16.79
C LEU A 75 2.04 14.86 16.09
N LEU A 76 1.26 15.64 16.84
CA LEU A 76 0.23 16.51 16.26
C LEU A 76 0.82 17.59 15.35
N TYR A 77 1.98 18.14 15.72
CA TYR A 77 2.66 19.14 14.90
C TYR A 77 3.30 18.49 13.66
N GLY A 78 3.87 17.29 13.82
CA GLY A 78 4.35 16.44 12.73
C GLY A 78 3.26 16.16 11.69
N ILE A 79 2.06 15.76 12.13
CA ILE A 79 0.90 15.52 11.24
C ILE A 79 0.49 16.81 10.53
N LYS A 80 0.42 17.94 11.24
CA LYS A 80 0.07 19.23 10.62
C LYS A 80 1.07 19.62 9.53
N LYS A 81 2.36 19.42 9.79
CA LYS A 81 3.45 19.70 8.85
C LYS A 81 3.44 18.72 7.67
N PHE A 82 3.15 17.44 7.92
CA PHE A 82 2.94 16.43 6.88
C PHE A 82 1.82 16.86 5.93
N MET A 83 0.64 17.18 6.46
CA MET A 83 -0.51 17.61 5.68
C MET A 83 -0.19 18.84 4.83
N LEU A 84 0.47 19.85 5.42
CA LEU A 84 0.87 21.06 4.68
C LEU A 84 1.80 20.75 3.50
N LYS A 85 2.73 19.80 3.69
CA LYS A 85 3.68 19.38 2.65
C LYS A 85 3.08 18.44 1.61
N SER A 86 2.10 17.61 1.99
CA SER A 86 1.49 16.64 1.09
C SER A 86 0.42 17.27 0.18
N ILE A 87 -0.27 18.31 0.64
CA ILE A 87 -1.31 19.04 -0.12
C ILE A 87 -0.92 19.36 -1.57
N PRO A 88 0.23 19.99 -1.89
CA PRO A 88 0.56 20.34 -3.27
C PRO A 88 0.64 19.11 -4.18
N LEU A 89 1.25 18.02 -3.69
CA LEU A 89 1.36 16.78 -4.44
C LEU A 89 0.00 16.10 -4.60
N THR A 90 -0.82 16.08 -3.55
CA THR A 90 -2.18 15.55 -3.60
C THR A 90 -3.05 16.32 -4.58
N LEU A 91 -2.93 17.64 -4.63
CA LEU A 91 -3.71 18.47 -5.54
C LEU A 91 -3.31 18.23 -7.00
N ILE A 92 -2.01 18.19 -7.29
CA ILE A 92 -1.51 17.91 -8.64
C ILE A 92 -1.98 16.54 -9.13
N THR A 93 -1.88 15.52 -8.29
CA THR A 93 -2.30 14.14 -8.62
C THR A 93 -3.82 14.03 -8.77
N PHE A 94 -4.60 14.73 -7.94
CA PHE A 94 -6.05 14.76 -8.07
C PHE A 94 -6.51 15.45 -9.35
N VAL A 95 -5.92 16.61 -9.67
CA VAL A 95 -6.23 17.35 -10.91
C VAL A 95 -5.85 16.53 -12.14
N SER A 96 -4.69 15.86 -12.13
CA SER A 96 -4.27 15.01 -13.27
C SER A 96 -5.21 13.81 -13.46
N ALA A 97 -5.65 13.17 -12.37
CA ALA A 97 -6.64 12.09 -12.44
C ALA A 97 -7.99 12.58 -13.01
N LEU A 98 -8.42 13.79 -12.65
CA LEU A 98 -9.67 14.39 -13.11
C LEU A 98 -9.60 14.75 -14.61
N ILE A 99 -8.47 15.32 -15.07
CA ILE A 99 -8.21 15.57 -16.49
C ILE A 99 -8.24 14.26 -17.28
N MET A 100 -7.59 13.20 -16.79
CA MET A 100 -7.60 11.88 -17.43
C MET A 100 -9.00 11.29 -17.50
N LEU A 101 -9.82 11.48 -16.47
CA LEU A 101 -11.20 10.99 -16.46
C LEU A 101 -12.04 11.65 -17.54
N ILE A 102 -11.97 12.98 -17.66
CA ILE A 102 -12.67 13.75 -18.70
C ILE A 102 -12.20 13.29 -20.09
N TYR A 103 -10.90 13.09 -20.28
CA TYR A 103 -10.33 12.64 -21.56
C TYR A 103 -10.80 11.22 -21.95
N LEU A 104 -10.82 10.27 -21.01
CA LEU A 104 -11.24 8.89 -21.29
C LEU A 104 -12.75 8.74 -21.44
N GLN A 105 -13.56 9.57 -20.77
CA GLN A 105 -15.02 9.51 -20.84
C GLN A 105 -15.56 9.74 -22.26
N ASN A 106 -14.81 10.43 -23.12
CA ASN A 106 -15.20 10.61 -24.53
C ASN A 106 -15.23 9.29 -25.32
N ASN A 107 -14.48 8.27 -24.90
CA ASN A 107 -14.31 7.01 -25.63
C ASN A 107 -14.79 5.78 -24.84
N PHE A 108 -14.94 5.88 -23.52
CA PHE A 108 -15.27 4.77 -22.64
C PHE A 108 -16.36 5.16 -21.63
N SER A 109 -17.03 4.15 -21.07
CA SER A 109 -17.93 4.38 -19.93
C SER A 109 -17.15 4.94 -18.73
N ILE A 110 -17.86 5.63 -17.83
CA ILE A 110 -17.24 6.20 -16.61
C ILE A 110 -16.57 5.10 -15.77
N ASN A 111 -17.22 3.94 -15.63
CA ASN A 111 -16.68 2.82 -14.86
C ASN A 111 -15.38 2.28 -15.47
N ASP A 112 -15.33 2.08 -16.79
CA ASP A 112 -14.13 1.58 -17.47
C ASP A 112 -12.99 2.60 -17.41
N SER A 113 -13.32 3.88 -17.51
CA SER A 113 -12.37 4.98 -17.39
C SER A 113 -11.73 5.01 -16.00
N MET A 114 -12.54 4.89 -14.94
CA MET A 114 -12.05 4.82 -13.56
C MET A 114 -11.17 3.59 -13.33
N LEU A 115 -11.57 2.41 -13.82
CA LEU A 115 -10.75 1.20 -13.71
C LEU A 115 -9.38 1.36 -14.37
N LYS A 116 -9.34 1.92 -15.58
CA LYS A 116 -8.08 2.19 -16.29
C LYS A 116 -7.20 3.18 -15.53
N ILE A 117 -7.77 4.28 -15.02
CA ILE A 117 -7.03 5.27 -14.23
C ILE A 117 -6.45 4.64 -12.97
N ILE A 118 -7.23 3.81 -12.27
CA ILE A 118 -6.75 3.07 -11.09
C ILE A 118 -5.59 2.14 -11.46
N PHE A 119 -5.72 1.34 -12.52
CA PHE A 119 -4.64 0.44 -12.94
C PHE A 119 -3.36 1.18 -13.36
N ILE A 120 -3.49 2.28 -14.11
CA ILE A 120 -2.35 3.13 -14.49
C ILE A 120 -1.72 3.75 -13.24
N GLY A 121 -2.53 4.26 -12.32
CA GLY A 121 -2.06 4.83 -11.06
C GLY A 121 -1.30 3.82 -10.22
N LEU A 122 -1.85 2.61 -10.05
CA LEU A 122 -1.20 1.51 -9.35
C LEU A 122 0.12 1.11 -10.01
N ALA A 123 0.13 0.96 -11.34
CA ALA A 123 1.34 0.67 -12.10
C ALA A 123 2.40 1.76 -11.89
N SER A 124 2.02 3.04 -11.92
CA SER A 124 2.93 4.17 -11.70
C SER A 124 3.49 4.25 -10.29
N LEU A 125 2.85 3.66 -9.28
CA LEU A 125 3.37 3.60 -7.91
C LEU A 125 4.41 2.49 -7.75
N THR A 126 4.22 1.35 -8.41
CA THR A 126 5.06 0.15 -8.20
C THR A 126 6.17 0.00 -9.24
N LEU A 127 5.90 0.27 -10.52
CA LEU A 127 6.88 0.06 -11.60
C LEU A 127 8.12 0.95 -11.49
N PRO A 128 8.01 2.27 -11.25
CA PRO A 128 9.20 3.13 -11.28
C PRO A 128 10.18 2.80 -10.16
N HIS A 129 9.66 2.47 -8.97
CA HIS A 129 10.51 2.09 -7.83
C HIS A 129 11.26 0.78 -8.11
N ILE A 130 10.57 -0.26 -8.57
CA ILE A 130 11.18 -1.57 -8.90
C ILE A 130 12.18 -1.43 -10.06
N MET A 131 11.82 -0.66 -11.08
CA MET A 131 12.68 -0.45 -12.25
C MET A 131 13.95 0.34 -11.90
N LEU A 132 13.84 1.35 -11.03
CA LEU A 132 14.99 2.09 -10.50
C LEU A 132 15.95 1.18 -9.71
N GLU A 133 15.41 0.37 -8.80
CA GLU A 133 16.19 -0.57 -7.98
C GLU A 133 16.90 -1.62 -8.85
N TYR A 134 16.22 -2.14 -9.87
CA TYR A 134 16.81 -3.06 -10.85
C TYR A 134 17.95 -2.42 -11.65
N ILE A 135 17.76 -1.19 -12.14
CA ILE A 135 18.80 -0.45 -12.87
C ILE A 135 20.00 -0.16 -11.96
N TYR A 136 19.76 0.30 -10.74
CA TYR A 136 20.82 0.59 -9.77
C TYR A 136 21.62 -0.67 -9.40
N GLY A 137 20.95 -1.79 -9.15
CA GLY A 137 21.60 -3.08 -8.89
C GLY A 137 22.49 -3.53 -10.06
N LYS A 138 22.01 -3.35 -11.30
CA LYS A 138 22.77 -3.67 -12.51
C LYS A 138 23.98 -2.76 -12.72
N TYR A 139 23.86 -1.46 -12.44
CA TYR A 139 24.99 -0.53 -12.48
C TYR A 139 26.05 -0.88 -11.44
N LYS A 140 25.65 -1.19 -10.21
CA LYS A 140 26.59 -1.57 -9.13
C LYS A 140 27.37 -2.86 -9.42
N GLN A 141 26.77 -3.84 -10.09
CA GLN A 141 27.48 -5.05 -10.54
C GLN A 141 28.48 -4.80 -11.67
N LYS A 142 28.31 -3.73 -12.46
CA LYS A 142 29.19 -3.42 -13.59
C LYS A 142 30.48 -2.67 -13.20
N PHE A 143 30.53 -2.15 -11.97
CA PHE A 143 31.69 -1.44 -11.40
C PHE A 143 32.35 -2.23 -10.25
N LYS A 144 32.09 -3.54 -10.18
CA LYS A 144 32.76 -4.50 -9.29
C LYS A 144 33.41 -5.57 -10.15
#